data_AF-A0A2D5E1R7-F1
#
_entry.id   AF-A0A2D5E1R7-F1
#
_cell.length_a   1.000
_cell.length_b   1.000
_cell.length_c   1.000
_cell.angle_alpha   90.00
_cell.angle_beta   90.00
_cell.angle_gamma   90.00
#
_symmetry.space_group_name_H-M   'P 1'
#
loop_
_entity.id
_entity.type
_entity.pdbx_description
1 polymer ?
#
loop_
_entity_poly.entity_id
_entity_poly.type
_entity_poly.pdbx_seq_one_letter_code
_entity_poly.pdbx_strand_id
1 'polypeptide(L)'
;MIDRKVLTLWIVSMSLGLLAVPAVAGDTVIDVPRFEGGVQVSSGTIPNCCSSHSMSSINAIQLSMKGCTTMGGYCMGSRHYAYVSFDLSWIPEGVTIESIRLVGSRNMPRTAGGSVCVGFMPYGEMGSSMFNACNMGSTTFNWTNAQNFSINLNPDHFNDPSRDRFAVVRLTQSGENGSYVRNGKTNAPRLSVTLAVPPCVGDLNDNGVVNSADLGFLIAGWGSGDRDADLNGDGVVDSEDLGLMLSNWGSCPGP
;
A
#
# COMPACT_ATOMS: atom_id res chain seq x y z
N MET A 1 55.37 56.96 28.31
CA MET A 1 53.90 57.15 28.42
C MET A 1 53.25 56.40 27.28
N ILE A 2 52.17 55.68 27.58
CA ILE A 2 51.26 54.93 26.69
C ILE A 2 51.53 53.42 26.64
N ASP A 3 50.80 52.78 27.55
CA ASP A 3 50.46 51.39 27.78
C ASP A 3 49.51 50.86 26.68
N ARG A 4 49.74 49.63 26.18
CA ARG A 4 48.74 48.88 25.42
C ARG A 4 48.69 47.43 25.91
N LYS A 5 47.61 47.17 26.64
CA LYS A 5 47.18 45.94 27.27
C LYS A 5 47.08 44.76 26.31
N VAL A 6 47.57 43.61 26.77
CA VAL A 6 47.39 42.27 26.20
C VAL A 6 45.91 41.90 26.25
N LEU A 7 45.30 41.63 25.09
CA LEU A 7 43.92 41.16 24.97
C LEU A 7 43.96 39.64 24.79
N THR A 8 43.70 38.90 25.87
CA THR A 8 43.58 37.44 25.87
C THR A 8 42.24 37.04 25.26
N LEU A 9 42.28 36.42 24.08
CA LEU A 9 41.10 35.96 23.34
C LEU A 9 40.63 34.62 23.95
N TRP A 10 39.53 34.64 24.70
CA TRP A 10 38.85 33.43 25.14
C TRP A 10 38.01 32.88 23.98
N ILE A 11 38.44 31.77 23.38
CA ILE A 11 37.62 31.00 22.45
C ILE A 11 36.65 30.16 23.30
N VAL A 12 35.41 30.63 23.41
CA VAL A 12 34.31 29.82 23.90
C VAL A 12 33.95 28.85 22.77
N SER A 13 34.38 27.59 22.91
CA SER A 13 33.96 26.50 22.04
C SER A 13 32.48 26.24 22.33
N MET A 14 31.61 26.81 21.50
CA MET A 14 30.17 26.59 21.55
C MET A 14 29.90 25.29 20.80
N SER A 15 29.88 24.18 21.53
CA SER A 15 29.45 22.87 21.04
C SER A 15 27.98 22.96 20.63
N LEU A 16 27.77 23.18 19.33
CA LEU A 16 26.48 23.06 18.70
C LEU A 16 26.11 21.58 18.72
N GLY A 17 25.39 21.17 19.77
CA GLY A 17 24.78 19.85 19.87
C GLY A 17 23.77 19.70 18.74
N LEU A 18 24.24 19.16 17.61
CA LEU A 18 23.39 18.67 16.54
C LEU A 18 22.64 17.47 17.13
N LEU A 19 21.38 17.67 17.50
CA LEU A 19 20.48 16.57 17.83
C LEU A 19 20.40 15.70 16.57
N ALA A 20 20.97 14.49 16.63
CA ALA A 20 20.83 13.49 15.61
C ALA A 20 19.35 13.19 15.46
N VAL A 21 18.79 13.58 14.32
CA VAL A 21 17.50 13.05 13.88
C VAL A 21 17.82 11.62 13.45
N PRO A 22 17.31 10.57 14.12
CA PRO A 22 17.49 9.22 13.61
C PRO A 22 16.97 9.19 12.18
N ALA A 23 17.70 8.52 11.27
CA ALA A 23 17.30 8.34 9.88
C ALA A 23 15.82 7.94 9.86
N VAL A 24 14.97 8.88 9.45
CA VAL A 24 13.53 8.66 9.42
C VAL A 24 13.29 7.62 8.35
N ALA A 25 12.89 6.41 8.75
CA ALA A 25 12.29 5.44 7.85
C ALA A 25 11.19 6.17 7.08
N GLY A 26 11.45 6.45 5.81
CA GLY A 26 10.54 7.20 4.97
C GLY A 26 9.42 6.26 4.55
N ASP A 27 8.21 6.47 5.07
CA ASP A 27 7.01 5.85 4.55
C ASP A 27 6.95 6.07 3.04
N THR A 28 7.14 5.00 2.28
CA THR A 28 7.09 5.07 0.81
C THR A 28 5.68 4.72 0.38
N VAL A 29 5.08 5.58 -0.45
CA VAL A 29 3.78 5.31 -1.07
C VAL A 29 3.98 4.85 -2.51
N ILE A 30 3.57 3.62 -2.79
CA ILE A 30 3.49 3.08 -4.16
C ILE A 30 2.04 2.94 -4.60
N ASP A 31 1.81 3.12 -5.90
CA ASP A 31 0.49 2.95 -6.52
C ASP A 31 0.49 1.68 -7.39
N VAL A 32 -0.22 0.64 -6.95
CA VAL A 32 -0.42 -0.59 -7.73
C VAL A 32 -1.60 -0.39 -8.69
N PRO A 33 -1.37 -0.44 -10.02
CA PRO A 33 -2.44 -0.24 -10.98
C PRO A 33 -3.37 -1.45 -11.02
N ARG A 34 -4.63 -1.20 -11.38
CA ARG A 34 -5.57 -2.26 -11.73
C ARG A 34 -5.00 -3.12 -12.88
N PHE A 35 -5.01 -4.43 -12.67
CA PHE A 35 -4.79 -5.45 -13.69
C PHE A 35 -6.06 -5.62 -14.57
N GLU A 36 -7.14 -6.17 -14.02
CA GLU A 36 -8.44 -6.31 -14.67
C GLU A 36 -9.60 -5.73 -13.86
N GLY A 37 -10.73 -5.47 -14.53
CA GLY A 37 -11.97 -5.08 -13.85
C GLY A 37 -13.18 -5.72 -14.51
N GLY A 38 -14.22 -6.02 -13.73
CA GLY A 38 -15.42 -6.70 -14.23
C GLY A 38 -16.64 -6.41 -13.38
N VAL A 39 -17.80 -6.77 -13.90
CA VAL A 39 -19.08 -6.64 -13.21
C VAL A 39 -19.71 -8.01 -13.07
N GLN A 40 -19.81 -8.49 -11.83
CA GLN A 40 -20.63 -9.65 -11.55
C GLN A 40 -22.10 -9.23 -11.61
N VAL A 41 -22.88 -9.92 -12.44
CA VAL A 41 -24.33 -9.74 -12.58
C VAL A 41 -25.10 -10.92 -12.01
N SER A 42 -26.35 -10.68 -11.62
CA SER A 42 -27.25 -11.73 -11.16
C SER A 42 -27.96 -12.45 -12.30
N SER A 43 -28.56 -13.62 -12.01
CA SER A 43 -29.19 -14.46 -13.04
C SER A 43 -30.40 -13.79 -13.70
N GLY A 44 -31.05 -12.86 -12.99
CA GLY A 44 -32.27 -12.20 -13.46
C GLY A 44 -33.47 -13.15 -13.61
N THR A 45 -33.38 -14.38 -13.08
CA THR A 45 -34.38 -15.45 -13.22
C THR A 45 -34.73 -16.06 -11.87
N ILE A 46 -36.02 -16.43 -11.68
CA ILE A 46 -36.51 -17.12 -10.48
C ILE A 46 -35.95 -18.55 -10.45
N PRO A 47 -35.52 -19.09 -9.29
CA PRO A 47 -35.57 -18.52 -7.93
C PRO A 47 -34.36 -17.65 -7.55
N ASN A 48 -33.35 -17.58 -8.39
CA ASN A 48 -32.01 -17.06 -8.09
C ASN A 48 -31.79 -15.60 -8.52
N CYS A 49 -32.86 -14.81 -8.58
CA CYS A 49 -32.91 -13.49 -9.20
C CYS A 49 -31.77 -12.53 -8.80
N CYS A 50 -31.39 -12.56 -7.53
CA CYS A 50 -30.35 -11.69 -6.94
C CYS A 50 -29.05 -12.44 -6.57
N SER A 51 -28.92 -13.72 -6.95
CA SER A 51 -27.70 -14.49 -6.70
C SER A 51 -26.64 -14.15 -7.74
N SER A 52 -25.37 -14.37 -7.41
CA SER A 52 -24.28 -14.33 -8.38
C SER A 52 -24.52 -15.32 -9.52
N HIS A 53 -24.27 -14.91 -10.76
CA HIS A 53 -24.49 -15.76 -11.93
C HIS A 53 -23.35 -15.70 -12.95
N SER A 54 -23.03 -14.51 -13.48
CA SER A 54 -21.99 -14.37 -14.50
C SER A 54 -21.15 -13.11 -14.32
N MET A 55 -19.93 -13.15 -14.86
CA MET A 55 -19.07 -11.98 -14.99
C MET A 55 -19.33 -11.35 -16.36
N SER A 56 -19.48 -10.04 -16.38
CA SER A 56 -19.76 -9.26 -17.58
C SER A 56 -18.97 -7.96 -17.55
N SER A 57 -19.01 -7.18 -18.63
CA SER A 57 -18.38 -5.85 -18.68
C SER A 57 -16.89 -5.89 -18.31
N ILE A 58 -16.20 -6.97 -18.72
CA ILE A 58 -14.77 -7.16 -18.47
C ILE A 58 -14.01 -6.02 -19.15
N ASN A 59 -13.18 -5.34 -18.36
CA ASN A 59 -12.40 -4.16 -18.72
C ASN A 59 -13.22 -3.03 -19.37
N ALA A 60 -14.54 -2.98 -19.12
CA ALA A 60 -15.37 -1.86 -19.51
C ALA A 60 -14.90 -0.58 -18.80
N ILE A 61 -15.08 0.59 -19.43
CA ILE A 61 -14.66 1.89 -18.87
C ILE A 61 -15.37 2.27 -17.57
N GLN A 62 -16.46 1.58 -17.24
CA GLN A 62 -17.28 1.78 -16.06
C GLN A 62 -17.78 0.44 -15.54
N LEU A 63 -17.62 0.20 -14.24
CA LEU A 63 -18.07 -1.02 -13.56
C LEU A 63 -19.28 -0.68 -12.70
N SER A 64 -20.43 -1.25 -13.03
CA SER A 64 -21.70 -0.95 -12.36
C SER A 64 -21.77 -1.61 -10.98
N MET A 65 -22.38 -0.90 -10.03
CA MET A 65 -22.69 -1.36 -8.69
C MET A 65 -24.14 -1.01 -8.35
N LYS A 66 -24.94 -2.00 -7.99
CA LYS A 66 -26.31 -1.82 -7.49
C LYS A 66 -26.81 -3.05 -6.73
N GLY A 67 -27.73 -2.80 -5.82
CA GLY A 67 -28.56 -3.82 -5.19
C GLY A 67 -29.59 -4.38 -6.15
N CYS A 68 -30.24 -5.46 -5.71
CA CYS A 68 -31.32 -6.13 -6.41
C CYS A 68 -32.54 -6.18 -5.51
N THR A 69 -33.72 -6.05 -6.11
CA THR A 69 -35.00 -6.11 -5.41
C THR A 69 -35.97 -6.99 -6.16
N THR A 70 -36.91 -7.53 -5.39
CA THR A 70 -37.95 -8.43 -5.86
C THR A 70 -39.30 -7.86 -5.44
N MET A 71 -40.30 -7.96 -6.31
CA MET A 71 -41.67 -7.54 -6.01
C MET A 71 -42.63 -8.63 -6.45
N GLY A 72 -43.44 -9.16 -5.53
CA GLY A 72 -44.45 -10.18 -5.84
C GLY A 72 -43.90 -11.46 -6.49
N GLY A 73 -42.63 -11.83 -6.22
CA GLY A 73 -41.97 -12.98 -6.84
C GLY A 73 -41.27 -12.71 -8.17
N TYR A 74 -41.35 -11.49 -8.72
CA TYR A 74 -40.68 -11.11 -9.97
C TYR A 74 -39.38 -10.33 -9.73
N CYS A 75 -38.46 -10.43 -10.69
CA CYS A 75 -37.22 -9.66 -10.72
C CYS A 75 -37.48 -8.21 -11.14
N MET A 76 -37.27 -7.27 -10.24
CA MET A 76 -37.38 -5.83 -10.54
C MET A 76 -36.04 -5.20 -10.92
N GLY A 77 -34.94 -5.89 -10.65
CA GLY A 77 -33.61 -5.44 -11.02
C GLY A 77 -32.57 -6.57 -10.98
N SER A 78 -31.38 -6.24 -11.48
CA SER A 78 -30.20 -7.10 -11.39
C SER A 78 -29.26 -6.60 -10.31
N ARG A 79 -28.56 -7.51 -9.63
CA ARG A 79 -27.52 -7.16 -8.65
C ARG A 79 -26.18 -7.05 -9.35
N HIS A 80 -25.50 -5.92 -9.17
CA HIS A 80 -24.18 -5.71 -9.75
C HIS A 80 -23.14 -5.50 -8.66
N TYR A 81 -22.04 -6.25 -8.74
CA TYR A 81 -20.84 -6.02 -7.94
C TYR A 81 -19.68 -5.70 -8.86
N ALA A 82 -18.95 -4.62 -8.54
CA ALA A 82 -17.73 -4.30 -9.26
C ALA A 82 -16.58 -5.12 -8.67
N TYR A 83 -15.86 -5.81 -9.54
CA TYR A 83 -14.64 -6.55 -9.21
C TYR A 83 -13.45 -5.86 -9.88
N VAL A 84 -12.34 -5.80 -9.16
CA VAL A 84 -11.09 -5.21 -9.63
C VAL A 84 -9.95 -6.08 -9.12
N SER A 85 -9.03 -6.48 -10.00
CA SER A 85 -7.84 -7.22 -9.62
C SER A 85 -6.58 -6.36 -9.72
N PHE A 86 -5.59 -6.71 -8.91
CA PHE A 86 -4.30 -6.03 -8.82
C PHE A 86 -3.19 -7.08 -8.79
N ASP A 87 -2.13 -6.85 -9.56
CA ASP A 87 -0.93 -7.69 -9.53
C ASP A 87 -0.01 -7.18 -8.43
N LEU A 88 0.19 -7.96 -7.37
CA LEU A 88 0.98 -7.54 -6.23
C LEU A 88 2.49 -7.69 -6.44
N SER A 89 2.94 -8.18 -7.59
CA SER A 89 4.37 -8.19 -7.95
C SER A 89 4.99 -6.78 -8.06
N TRP A 90 4.17 -5.75 -8.06
CA TRP A 90 4.59 -4.35 -7.95
C TRP A 90 5.09 -3.98 -6.55
N ILE A 91 4.73 -4.76 -5.53
CA ILE A 91 5.19 -4.57 -4.16
C ILE A 91 6.48 -5.38 -3.99
N PRO A 92 7.60 -4.77 -3.57
CA PRO A 92 8.85 -5.48 -3.31
C PRO A 92 8.68 -6.60 -2.28
N GLU A 93 9.50 -7.64 -2.37
CA GLU A 93 9.50 -8.70 -1.37
C GLU A 93 10.21 -8.24 -0.08
N GLY A 94 9.79 -8.75 1.08
CA GLY A 94 10.43 -8.44 2.36
C GLY A 94 10.08 -7.08 2.98
N VAL A 95 9.24 -6.27 2.33
CA VAL A 95 8.67 -5.03 2.91
C VAL A 95 7.42 -5.33 3.73
N THR A 96 7.22 -4.59 4.81
CA THR A 96 5.96 -4.64 5.57
C THR A 96 5.01 -3.56 5.06
N ILE A 97 3.77 -3.96 4.76
CA ILE A 97 2.74 -3.01 4.35
C ILE A 97 2.14 -2.40 5.61
N GLU A 98 2.31 -1.10 5.79
CA GLU A 98 1.79 -0.37 6.95
C GLU A 98 0.31 -0.03 6.75
N SER A 99 -0.02 0.50 5.57
CA SER A 99 -1.41 0.79 5.22
C SER A 99 -1.67 0.59 3.74
N ILE A 100 -2.93 0.24 3.43
CA ILE A 100 -3.35 0.05 2.05
C ILE A 100 -4.73 0.64 1.84
N ARG A 101 -4.88 1.40 0.75
CA ARG A 101 -6.11 2.09 0.39
C ARG A 101 -6.49 1.77 -1.04
N LEU A 102 -7.73 1.34 -1.25
CA LEU A 102 -8.32 1.34 -2.57
C LEU A 102 -8.79 2.76 -2.90
N VAL A 103 -8.17 3.36 -3.91
CA VAL A 103 -8.48 4.71 -4.37
C VAL A 103 -9.09 4.65 -5.76
N GLY A 104 -10.13 5.44 -5.98
CA GLY A 104 -10.78 5.50 -7.28
C GLY A 104 -11.84 6.59 -7.36
N SER A 105 -12.61 6.54 -8.43
CA SER A 105 -13.71 7.49 -8.66
C SER A 105 -14.96 6.80 -9.21
N ARG A 106 -16.10 7.47 -9.07
CA ARG A 106 -17.42 6.99 -9.47
C ARG A 106 -18.15 7.99 -10.35
N ASN A 107 -18.93 7.46 -11.29
CA ASN A 107 -19.99 8.18 -11.99
C ASN A 107 -21.34 7.91 -11.34
N MET A 108 -22.18 8.94 -11.36
CA MET A 108 -23.49 8.92 -10.69
C MET A 108 -23.37 8.48 -9.22
N PRO A 109 -22.53 9.14 -8.39
CA PRO A 109 -22.35 8.73 -7.00
C PRO A 109 -23.67 8.88 -6.24
N ARG A 110 -23.92 7.93 -5.33
CA ARG A 110 -25.12 7.89 -4.51
C ARG A 110 -24.76 7.57 -3.08
N THR A 111 -25.49 8.19 -2.15
CA THR A 111 -25.46 7.79 -0.75
C THR A 111 -26.14 6.42 -0.60
N ALA A 112 -25.39 5.44 -0.14
CA ALA A 112 -25.86 4.06 0.04
C ALA A 112 -24.94 3.30 0.99
N GLY A 113 -25.43 2.21 1.56
CA GLY A 113 -24.55 1.25 2.24
C GLY A 113 -23.63 0.58 1.23
N GLY A 114 -22.39 0.37 1.59
CA GLY A 114 -21.38 -0.27 0.77
C GLY A 114 -20.59 -1.28 1.58
N SER A 115 -19.97 -2.21 0.87
CA SER A 115 -19.01 -3.10 1.46
C SER A 115 -17.90 -3.42 0.47
N VAL A 116 -16.68 -3.56 0.99
CA VAL A 116 -15.52 -4.01 0.25
C VAL A 116 -15.09 -5.34 0.84
N CYS A 117 -14.75 -6.29 -0.02
CA CYS A 117 -14.03 -7.49 0.39
C CYS A 117 -12.70 -7.52 -0.36
N VAL A 118 -11.73 -8.24 0.21
CA VAL A 118 -10.48 -8.59 -0.47
C VAL A 118 -10.35 -10.11 -0.47
N GLY A 119 -9.87 -10.63 -1.58
CA GLY A 119 -9.43 -12.01 -1.74
C GLY A 119 -8.09 -12.05 -2.44
N PHE A 120 -7.42 -13.19 -2.37
CA PHE A 120 -6.21 -13.46 -3.14
C PHE A 120 -6.42 -14.68 -4.01
N MET A 121 -5.91 -14.62 -5.24
CA MET A 121 -5.96 -15.71 -6.21
C MET A 121 -4.67 -15.80 -7.02
N PRO A 122 -4.34 -16.97 -7.57
CA PRO A 122 -3.10 -17.16 -8.34
C PRO A 122 -3.15 -16.51 -9.74
N TYR A 123 -4.32 -16.04 -10.16
CA TYR A 123 -4.55 -15.35 -11.43
C TYR A 123 -5.42 -14.10 -11.24
N GLY A 124 -5.19 -13.09 -12.08
CA GLY A 124 -5.90 -11.80 -12.01
C GLY A 124 -7.04 -11.63 -13.02
N GLU A 125 -7.23 -12.58 -13.94
CA GLU A 125 -8.22 -12.48 -15.01
C GLU A 125 -9.66 -12.57 -14.47
N MET A 126 -10.54 -11.68 -14.92
CA MET A 126 -11.92 -11.61 -14.46
C MET A 126 -12.75 -12.79 -14.97
N GLY A 127 -13.14 -13.66 -14.05
CA GLY A 127 -13.96 -14.83 -14.34
C GLY A 127 -14.96 -15.16 -13.23
N SER A 128 -15.69 -16.26 -13.40
CA SER A 128 -16.63 -16.77 -12.39
C SER A 128 -15.93 -17.28 -11.12
N SER A 129 -14.66 -17.68 -11.22
CA SER A 129 -13.83 -18.07 -10.07
C SER A 129 -13.70 -16.95 -9.03
N MET A 130 -13.78 -15.68 -9.45
CA MET A 130 -13.73 -14.50 -8.57
C MET A 130 -14.90 -14.46 -7.57
N PHE A 131 -15.98 -15.21 -7.79
CA PHE A 131 -17.16 -15.16 -6.93
C PHE A 131 -16.85 -15.65 -5.51
N ASN A 132 -15.85 -16.53 -5.40
CA ASN A 132 -15.36 -17.07 -4.13
C ASN A 132 -14.13 -16.29 -3.61
N ALA A 133 -13.77 -15.14 -4.19
CA ALA A 133 -12.60 -14.39 -3.74
C ALA A 133 -12.80 -13.79 -2.33
N CYS A 134 -14.03 -13.45 -1.96
CA CYS A 134 -14.33 -12.78 -0.69
C CYS A 134 -14.29 -13.72 0.54
N ASN A 135 -13.15 -14.36 0.81
CA ASN A 135 -13.01 -15.31 1.92
C ASN A 135 -12.48 -14.66 3.22
N MET A 136 -11.93 -13.46 3.15
CA MET A 136 -11.28 -12.79 4.28
C MET A 136 -12.17 -11.76 4.98
N GLY A 137 -13.49 -11.94 4.89
CA GLY A 137 -14.47 -10.99 5.42
C GLY A 137 -14.67 -9.74 4.56
N SER A 138 -15.55 -8.85 5.02
CA SER A 138 -15.90 -7.61 4.32
C SER A 138 -15.91 -6.44 5.28
N THR A 139 -15.26 -5.35 4.88
CA THR A 139 -15.37 -4.05 5.55
C THR A 139 -16.60 -3.33 5.01
N THR A 140 -17.50 -2.88 5.89
CA THR A 140 -18.67 -2.08 5.52
C THR A 140 -18.37 -0.59 5.65
N PHE A 141 -19.01 0.21 4.82
CA PHE A 141 -18.88 1.66 4.83
C PHE A 141 -20.10 2.30 4.19
N ASN A 142 -20.22 3.62 4.30
CA ASN A 142 -21.26 4.37 3.64
C ASN A 142 -20.69 5.10 2.43
N TRP A 143 -21.25 4.81 1.26
CA TRP A 143 -21.04 5.63 0.08
C TRP A 143 -21.62 7.03 0.31
N THR A 144 -20.91 8.05 -0.14
CA THR A 144 -21.38 9.44 -0.15
C THR A 144 -21.70 9.87 -1.58
N ASN A 145 -22.14 11.12 -1.77
CA ASN A 145 -22.30 11.72 -3.10
C ASN A 145 -20.96 12.22 -3.69
N ALA A 146 -19.82 11.93 -3.05
CA ALA A 146 -18.50 12.23 -3.60
C ALA A 146 -18.20 11.35 -4.82
N GLN A 147 -17.60 11.97 -5.84
CA GLN A 147 -17.11 11.25 -7.02
C GLN A 147 -15.91 10.38 -6.65
N ASN A 148 -14.95 10.93 -5.90
CA ASN A 148 -13.77 10.19 -5.48
C ASN A 148 -14.05 9.39 -4.22
N PHE A 149 -13.40 8.23 -4.09
CA PHE A 149 -13.43 7.41 -2.90
C PHE A 149 -12.02 6.95 -2.53
N SER A 150 -11.82 6.76 -1.23
CA SER A 150 -10.64 6.14 -0.65
C SER A 150 -11.13 5.21 0.45
N ILE A 151 -10.85 3.92 0.31
CA ILE A 151 -11.33 2.88 1.23
C ILE A 151 -10.13 2.17 1.81
N ASN A 152 -10.01 2.19 3.14
CA ASN A 152 -8.95 1.46 3.85
C ASN A 152 -9.21 -0.05 3.73
N LEU A 153 -8.19 -0.80 3.35
CA LEU A 153 -8.18 -2.26 3.38
C LEU A 153 -7.33 -2.72 4.57
N ASN A 154 -7.53 -3.95 5.03
CA ASN A 154 -6.75 -4.50 6.14
C ASN A 154 -5.34 -4.87 5.65
N PRO A 155 -4.26 -4.20 6.10
CA PRO A 155 -2.90 -4.54 5.70
C PRO A 155 -2.47 -5.95 6.11
N ASP A 156 -3.02 -6.51 7.21
CA ASP A 156 -2.67 -7.86 7.67
C ASP A 156 -2.94 -8.92 6.60
N HIS A 157 -4.03 -8.75 5.83
CA HIS A 157 -4.36 -9.65 4.73
C HIS A 157 -3.31 -9.61 3.62
N PHE A 158 -2.69 -8.45 3.42
CA PHE A 158 -1.60 -8.26 2.47
C PHE A 158 -0.24 -8.61 3.08
N ASN A 159 -0.08 -8.68 4.39
CA ASN A 159 1.18 -9.15 4.98
C ASN A 159 1.20 -10.68 5.18
N ASP A 160 0.09 -11.38 4.93
CA ASP A 160 0.02 -12.83 5.04
C ASP A 160 0.96 -13.51 4.02
N PRO A 161 1.96 -14.31 4.47
CA PRO A 161 2.90 -14.98 3.57
C PRO A 161 2.26 -16.08 2.72
N SER A 162 1.06 -16.54 3.08
CA SER A 162 0.31 -17.56 2.34
C SER A 162 -0.61 -16.99 1.26
N ARG A 163 -0.68 -15.66 1.13
CA ARG A 163 -1.52 -15.00 0.12
C ARG A 163 -1.02 -15.31 -1.30
N ASP A 164 -1.96 -15.41 -2.23
CA ASP A 164 -1.62 -15.50 -3.64
C ASP A 164 -1.21 -14.12 -4.24
N ARG A 165 -0.61 -14.18 -5.43
CA ARG A 165 -0.06 -13.03 -6.16
C ARG A 165 -1.08 -11.93 -6.49
N PHE A 166 -2.32 -12.28 -6.85
CA PHE A 166 -3.29 -11.28 -7.27
C PHE A 166 -4.28 -10.97 -6.15
N ALA A 167 -4.37 -9.69 -5.77
CA ALA A 167 -5.46 -9.22 -4.92
C ALA A 167 -6.70 -8.97 -5.78
N VAL A 168 -7.84 -9.47 -5.34
CA VAL A 168 -9.15 -9.21 -5.96
C VAL A 168 -10.06 -8.53 -4.98
N VAL A 169 -10.58 -7.39 -5.40
CA VAL A 169 -11.39 -6.51 -4.58
C VAL A 169 -12.80 -6.47 -5.15
N ARG A 170 -13.79 -6.76 -4.31
CA ARG A 170 -15.21 -6.61 -4.66
C ARG A 170 -15.79 -5.41 -3.95
N LEU A 171 -16.43 -4.52 -4.72
CA LEU A 171 -17.20 -3.39 -4.21
C LEU A 171 -18.69 -3.65 -4.37
N THR A 172 -19.44 -3.39 -3.30
CA THR A 172 -20.90 -3.54 -3.27
C THR A 172 -21.58 -2.20 -2.97
N GLN A 173 -22.83 -2.09 -3.39
CA GLN A 173 -23.71 -0.98 -3.05
C GLN A 173 -25.11 -1.52 -2.77
N SER A 174 -25.76 -1.00 -1.73
CA SER A 174 -27.17 -1.25 -1.44
C SER A 174 -28.10 -0.34 -2.26
N GLY A 175 -29.36 -0.73 -2.38
CA GLY A 175 -30.37 0.01 -3.15
C GLY A 175 -30.31 -0.26 -4.66
N GLU A 176 -31.45 -0.09 -5.32
CA GLU A 176 -31.67 -0.46 -6.73
C GLU A 176 -30.95 0.47 -7.72
N ASN A 177 -30.73 1.71 -7.29
CA ASN A 177 -30.15 2.75 -8.13
C ASN A 177 -28.64 2.56 -8.25
N GLY A 178 -28.16 2.40 -9.48
CA GLY A 178 -26.75 2.15 -9.73
C GLY A 178 -25.83 3.36 -9.55
N SER A 179 -24.62 3.07 -9.09
CA SER A 179 -23.43 3.89 -9.31
C SER A 179 -22.40 3.11 -10.14
N TYR A 180 -21.40 3.80 -10.66
CA TYR A 180 -20.43 3.19 -11.58
C TYR A 180 -19.01 3.55 -11.17
N VAL A 181 -18.20 2.56 -10.80
CA VAL A 181 -16.76 2.77 -10.59
C VAL A 181 -16.13 3.07 -11.94
N ARG A 182 -15.38 4.16 -12.06
CA ARG A 182 -14.63 4.47 -13.27
C ARG A 182 -13.49 3.47 -13.41
N ASN A 183 -13.32 2.96 -14.61
CA ASN A 183 -12.38 1.89 -14.93
C ASN A 183 -11.65 2.14 -16.28
N GLY A 184 -11.74 3.36 -16.80
CA GLY A 184 -10.96 3.77 -17.97
C GLY A 184 -9.49 3.95 -17.62
N LYS A 185 -8.60 3.87 -18.62
CA LYS A 185 -7.14 3.87 -18.47
C LYS A 185 -6.58 4.92 -17.49
N THR A 186 -7.14 6.13 -17.48
CA THR A 186 -6.65 7.26 -16.66
C THR A 186 -7.32 7.37 -15.29
N ASN A 187 -8.47 6.72 -15.09
CA ASN A 187 -9.31 6.88 -13.90
C ASN A 187 -9.66 5.53 -13.26
N ALA A 188 -8.93 4.48 -13.62
CA ALA A 188 -9.12 3.15 -13.06
C ALA A 188 -8.76 3.15 -11.57
N PRO A 189 -9.37 2.27 -10.77
CA PRO A 189 -9.00 2.13 -9.37
C PRO A 189 -7.55 1.67 -9.25
N ARG A 190 -6.91 2.07 -8.15
CA ARG A 190 -5.55 1.65 -7.81
C ARG A 190 -5.46 1.36 -6.32
N LEU A 191 -4.47 0.57 -5.93
CA LEU A 191 -4.11 0.43 -4.53
C LEU A 191 -3.00 1.42 -4.24
N SER A 192 -3.25 2.35 -3.32
CA SER A 192 -2.22 3.20 -2.73
C SER A 192 -1.72 2.48 -1.48
N VAL A 193 -0.47 2.03 -1.53
CA VAL A 193 0.16 1.19 -0.50
C VAL A 193 1.25 2.01 0.16
N THR A 194 1.17 2.18 1.47
CA THR A 194 2.25 2.72 2.28
C THR A 194 3.08 1.55 2.80
N LEU A 195 4.36 1.55 2.44
CA LEU A 195 5.34 0.57 2.87
C LEU A 195 6.11 1.15 4.06
N ALA A 196 6.17 0.37 5.13
CA ALA A 196 7.17 0.58 6.17
C ALA A 196 8.48 0.01 5.62
N VAL A 197 9.29 0.89 5.04
CA VAL A 197 10.65 0.55 4.63
C VAL A 197 11.46 0.40 5.92
N PRO A 198 11.95 -0.81 6.25
CA PRO A 198 12.86 -0.95 7.38
C PRO A 198 14.07 -0.04 7.14
N PRO A 199 14.60 0.64 8.17
CA PRO A 199 15.83 1.41 7.99
C PRO A 199 16.92 0.50 7.42
N CYS A 200 17.56 0.95 6.33
CA CYS A 200 18.68 0.27 5.68
C CYS A 200 19.93 0.38 6.55
N VAL A 201 19.96 -0.37 7.66
CA VAL A 201 21.09 -0.36 8.58
C VAL A 201 22.34 -0.83 7.84
N GLY A 202 23.32 0.07 7.71
CA GLY A 202 24.57 -0.18 7.01
C GLY A 202 24.61 0.21 5.52
N ASP A 203 23.58 0.86 4.96
CA ASP A 203 23.68 1.49 3.62
C ASP A 203 24.23 2.91 3.80
N LEU A 204 25.56 3.04 3.86
CA LEU A 204 26.23 4.28 4.24
C LEU A 204 26.33 5.29 3.10
N ASN A 205 25.94 4.90 1.90
CA ASN A 205 25.92 5.79 0.73
C ASN A 205 24.54 5.92 0.08
N ASP A 206 23.48 5.46 0.77
CA ASP A 206 22.07 5.57 0.40
C ASP A 206 21.75 5.06 -1.02
N ASN A 207 22.39 3.97 -1.46
CA ASN A 207 22.17 3.40 -2.79
C ASN A 207 21.10 2.28 -2.83
N GLY A 208 20.53 1.92 -1.68
CA GLY A 208 19.55 0.84 -1.51
C GLY A 208 20.15 -0.56 -1.41
N VAL A 209 21.47 -0.69 -1.25
CA VAL A 209 22.18 -1.99 -1.18
C VAL A 209 23.38 -1.90 -0.23
N VAL A 210 23.32 -2.62 0.88
CA VAL A 210 24.46 -2.81 1.78
C VAL A 210 25.48 -3.74 1.13
N ASN A 211 26.61 -3.19 0.70
CA ASN A 211 27.64 -3.94 0.00
C ASN A 211 29.07 -3.50 0.39
N SER A 212 30.06 -3.93 -0.40
CA SER A 212 31.46 -3.62 -0.14
C SER A 212 31.80 -2.14 -0.18
N ALA A 213 31.02 -1.32 -0.88
CA ALA A 213 31.17 0.14 -0.86
C ALA A 213 30.86 0.68 0.54
N ASP A 214 29.75 0.25 1.14
CA ASP A 214 29.34 0.61 2.50
C ASP A 214 30.32 0.10 3.55
N LEU A 215 30.82 -1.12 3.38
CA LEU A 215 31.92 -1.61 4.20
C LEU A 215 33.16 -0.71 4.12
N GLY A 216 33.47 -0.18 2.93
CA GLY A 216 34.54 0.80 2.76
C GLY A 216 34.32 2.07 3.58
N PHE A 217 33.09 2.58 3.64
CA PHE A 217 32.72 3.72 4.48
C PHE A 217 32.84 3.39 5.98
N LEU A 218 32.34 2.23 6.42
CA LEU A 218 32.41 1.82 7.83
C LEU A 218 33.86 1.66 8.30
N ILE A 219 34.71 1.01 7.49
CA ILE A 219 36.13 0.86 7.81
C ILE A 219 36.88 2.20 7.79
N ALA A 220 36.47 3.15 6.94
CA ALA A 220 37.04 4.50 6.96
C ALA A 220 36.76 5.25 8.27
N GLY A 221 35.63 4.95 8.92
CA GLY A 221 35.24 5.49 10.22
C GLY A 221 35.75 4.70 11.43
N TRP A 222 36.53 3.63 11.25
CA TRP A 222 36.86 2.69 12.33
C TRP A 222 37.53 3.36 13.54
N GLY A 223 37.02 3.08 14.74
CA GLY A 223 37.49 3.63 16.01
C GLY A 223 37.20 5.13 16.19
N SER A 224 36.41 5.74 15.30
CA SER A 224 35.93 7.11 15.43
C SER A 224 34.52 7.14 16.04
N GLY A 225 34.03 8.34 16.37
CA GLY A 225 32.62 8.57 16.74
C GLY A 225 31.80 9.10 15.56
N ASP A 226 32.12 8.64 14.34
CA ASP A 226 31.34 8.96 13.14
C ASP A 226 29.94 8.37 13.28
N ARG A 227 28.94 9.24 13.40
CA ARG A 227 27.55 8.84 13.66
C ARG A 227 26.91 8.09 12.50
N ASP A 228 27.43 8.28 11.29
CA ASP A 228 26.87 7.63 10.11
C ASP A 228 27.32 6.16 10.07
N ALA A 229 28.53 5.85 10.58
CA ALA A 229 29.09 4.49 10.64
C ALA A 229 28.88 3.78 12.00
N ASP A 230 28.50 4.51 13.05
CA ASP A 230 28.10 4.00 14.38
C ASP A 230 26.64 3.52 14.34
N LEU A 231 26.47 2.26 13.96
CA LEU A 231 25.18 1.63 13.69
C LEU A 231 24.46 1.18 14.97
N ASN A 232 25.20 0.89 16.05
CA ASN A 232 24.62 0.54 17.35
C ASN A 232 24.36 1.78 18.23
N GLY A 233 24.94 2.94 17.89
CA GLY A 233 24.75 4.23 18.55
C GLY A 233 25.49 4.38 19.88
N ASP A 234 26.53 3.57 20.12
CA ASP A 234 27.29 3.57 21.38
C ASP A 234 28.40 4.65 21.43
N GLY A 235 28.64 5.33 20.31
CA GLY A 235 29.61 6.40 20.15
C GLY A 235 30.98 5.98 19.62
N VAL A 236 31.19 4.72 19.24
CA VAL A 236 32.40 4.24 18.58
C VAL A 236 32.10 3.28 17.44
N VAL A 237 32.72 3.49 16.28
CA VAL A 237 32.62 2.55 15.15
C VAL A 237 33.55 1.36 15.38
N ASP A 238 33.00 0.17 15.60
CA ASP A 238 33.80 -1.03 15.83
C ASP A 238 33.22 -2.33 15.26
N SER A 239 33.66 -3.48 15.80
CA SER A 239 33.23 -4.80 15.36
C SER A 239 31.74 -5.08 15.57
N GLU A 240 31.09 -4.40 16.52
CA GLU A 240 29.64 -4.54 16.74
C GLU A 240 28.87 -3.92 15.57
N ASP A 241 29.27 -2.74 15.08
CA ASP A 241 28.69 -2.13 13.88
C ASP A 241 28.93 -2.97 12.63
N LEU A 242 30.13 -3.52 12.49
CA LEU A 242 30.43 -4.45 11.40
C LEU A 242 29.49 -5.68 11.45
N GLY A 243 29.23 -6.21 12.64
CA GLY A 243 28.28 -7.30 12.85
C GLY A 243 26.85 -6.94 12.40
N LEU A 244 26.41 -5.71 12.69
CA LEU A 244 25.13 -5.18 12.24
C LEU A 244 25.08 -4.98 10.72
N MET A 245 26.15 -4.45 10.11
CA MET A 245 26.23 -4.28 8.65
C MET A 245 26.18 -5.63 7.91
N LEU A 246 26.98 -6.61 8.36
CA LEU A 246 26.94 -7.97 7.80
C LEU A 246 25.58 -8.64 8.07
N SER A 247 24.95 -8.26 9.18
CA SER A 247 23.53 -8.45 9.53
C SER A 247 22.58 -8.25 8.35
N ASN A 248 22.83 -7.15 7.64
CA ASN A 248 21.94 -6.53 6.65
C ASN A 248 22.55 -6.55 5.24
N TRP A 249 23.54 -7.41 4.99
CA TRP A 249 24.24 -7.46 3.71
C TRP A 249 23.30 -7.82 2.55
N GLY A 250 23.37 -7.04 1.46
CA GLY A 250 22.57 -7.24 0.26
C GLY A 250 21.62 -6.08 -0.02
N SER A 251 20.64 -6.34 -0.88
CA SER A 251 19.62 -5.34 -1.24
C SER A 251 18.74 -5.01 -0.06
N CYS A 252 18.53 -3.71 0.16
CA CYS A 252 17.46 -3.28 1.02
C CYS A 252 16.10 -3.57 0.38
N PRO A 253 15.07 -3.83 1.20
CA PRO A 253 13.68 -3.72 0.77
C PRO A 253 13.41 -2.24 0.43
N GLY A 254 13.68 -1.84 -0.81
CA GLY A 254 13.56 -0.45 -1.26
C GLY A 254 12.12 -0.03 -1.53
N PRO A 255 11.88 1.28 -1.74
CA PRO A 255 10.71 1.78 -2.43
C PRO A 255 10.53 1.21 -3.85
#